data_AF-A0A0F7PHA9-F1
#
_entry.id   AF-A0A0F7PHA9-F1
#
_cell.length_a   1.000
_cell.length_b   1.000
_cell.length_c   1.000
_cell.angle_alpha   90.00
_cell.angle_beta   90.00
_cell.angle_gamma   90.00
#
_symmetry.space_group_name_H-M   'P 1'
#
loop_
_entity.id
_entity.type
_entity.pdbx_description
1 polymer ?
#
loop_
_entity_poly.entity_id
_entity_poly.type
_entity_poly.pdbx_seq_one_letter_code
_entity_poly.pdbx_strand_id
1 'polypeptide(L)'
;MVLLGTIMMVGATESGLAAQTGWLSVTKLRQHMANLERTGQMPTGLVCRTDPGGSSGPQVRVTSRKIKNKNMRWHWAWGTGFKAVDKRLQRDGYERVSTSSYKGVFGLEFKCGLWVQNPN
;
A
#
# COMPACT_ATOMS: atom_id res chain seq x y z
N MET A 1 -21.79 53.26 -6.75
CA MET A 1 -22.74 52.14 -7.01
C MET A 1 -22.25 51.45 -8.27
N VAL A 2 -21.83 50.18 -8.34
CA VAL A 2 -22.02 48.99 -7.51
C VAL A 2 -20.75 48.12 -7.63
N LEU A 3 -20.34 47.50 -6.52
CA LEU A 3 -19.34 46.43 -6.41
C LEU A 3 -19.60 45.30 -7.41
N LEU A 4 -18.56 44.65 -7.93
CA LEU A 4 -18.55 43.19 -8.09
C LEU A 4 -17.11 42.69 -8.27
N GLY A 5 -16.48 42.44 -7.12
CA GLY A 5 -15.29 41.61 -7.05
C GLY A 5 -15.64 40.20 -7.47
N THR A 6 -14.97 39.70 -8.50
CA THR A 6 -15.05 38.28 -8.86
C THR A 6 -13.90 37.56 -8.18
N ILE A 7 -14.18 37.04 -6.98
CA ILE A 7 -13.32 36.07 -6.31
C ILE A 7 -13.45 34.78 -7.12
N MET A 8 -12.48 34.49 -7.99
CA MET A 8 -12.38 33.16 -8.59
C MET A 8 -11.81 32.20 -7.56
N MET A 9 -12.70 31.29 -7.17
CA MET A 9 -12.58 30.19 -6.24
C MET A 9 -11.21 29.49 -6.29
N VAL A 10 -10.58 29.38 -5.11
CA VAL A 10 -9.51 28.42 -4.83
C VAL A 10 -10.13 27.03 -4.88
N GLY A 11 -10.26 26.48 -6.09
CA GLY A 11 -10.56 25.07 -6.31
C GLY A 11 -9.29 24.26 -6.10
N ALA A 12 -8.85 24.13 -4.83
CA ALA A 12 -7.85 23.14 -4.49
C ALA A 12 -8.45 21.77 -4.78
N THR A 13 -8.13 21.21 -5.95
CA THR A 13 -8.29 19.79 -6.23
C THR A 13 -7.50 19.02 -5.16
N GLU A 14 -8.18 18.60 -4.09
CA GLU A 14 -7.70 17.63 -3.12
C GLU A 14 -7.61 16.23 -3.77
N SER A 15 -6.91 16.13 -4.89
CA SER A 15 -6.36 14.86 -5.35
C SER A 15 -5.29 14.50 -4.33
N GLY A 16 -5.68 13.77 -3.27
CA GLY A 16 -4.76 13.31 -2.24
C GLY A 16 -3.58 12.60 -2.90
N LEU A 17 -2.46 13.32 -3.03
CA LEU A 17 -1.29 12.87 -3.75
C LEU A 17 -0.86 11.51 -3.19
N ALA A 18 -0.81 10.50 -4.06
CA ALA A 18 -0.33 9.19 -3.68
C ALA A 18 1.16 9.30 -3.34
N ALA A 19 1.53 9.06 -2.09
CA ALA A 19 2.90 9.06 -1.63
C ALA A 19 3.51 7.68 -1.85
N GLN A 20 4.67 7.63 -2.50
CA GLN A 20 5.41 6.39 -2.72
C GLN A 20 6.71 6.40 -1.91
N THR A 21 7.03 5.27 -1.27
CA THR A 21 8.29 5.10 -0.55
C THR A 21 9.45 4.81 -1.50
N GLY A 22 10.68 4.93 -0.98
CA GLY A 22 11.81 4.19 -1.54
C GLY A 22 11.65 2.67 -1.34
N TRP A 23 12.66 1.90 -1.74
CA TRP A 23 12.71 0.47 -1.48
C TRP A 23 13.03 0.21 0.00
N LEU A 24 12.11 -0.46 0.70
CA LEU A 24 12.21 -0.78 2.11
C LEU A 24 12.59 -2.25 2.29
N SER A 25 13.47 -2.55 3.24
CA SER A 25 13.59 -3.92 3.74
C SER A 25 12.31 -4.34 4.46
N VAL A 26 12.12 -5.66 4.64
CA VAL A 26 10.95 -6.19 5.36
C VAL A 26 10.79 -5.60 6.76
N THR A 27 11.90 -5.40 7.49
CA THR A 27 11.86 -4.80 8.83
C THR A 27 11.32 -3.37 8.79
N LYS A 28 11.83 -2.55 7.85
CA LYS A 28 11.37 -1.17 7.65
C LYS A 28 9.93 -1.12 7.15
N LEU A 29 9.53 -2.10 6.34
CA LEU A 29 8.16 -2.22 5.85
C LEU A 29 7.16 -2.41 6.99
N ARG A 30 7.44 -3.30 7.96
CA ARG A 30 6.57 -3.50 9.12
C ARG A 30 6.34 -2.20 9.90
N GLN A 31 7.41 -1.47 10.17
CA GLN A 31 7.35 -0.18 10.86
C GLN A 31 6.59 0.88 10.03
N HIS A 32 6.84 0.92 8.73
CA HIS A 32 6.17 1.84 7.82
C HIS A 32 4.66 1.57 7.78
N MET A 33 4.24 0.31 7.66
CA MET A 33 2.84 -0.09 7.66
C MET A 33 2.13 0.29 8.97
N ALA A 34 2.74 -0.01 10.12
CA ALA A 34 2.20 0.42 11.42
C ALA A 34 2.07 1.97 11.51
N ASN A 35 3.01 2.71 10.92
CA ASN A 35 2.92 4.16 10.87
C ASN A 35 1.81 4.66 9.94
N LEU A 36 1.54 3.99 8.82
CA LEU A 36 0.40 4.31 7.95
C LEU A 36 -0.93 4.15 8.72
N GLU A 37 -1.11 3.05 9.46
CA GLU A 37 -2.29 2.86 10.31
C GLU A 37 -2.43 3.98 11.34
N ARG A 38 -1.35 4.29 12.06
CA ARG A 38 -1.33 5.35 13.08
C ARG A 38 -1.65 6.73 12.52
N THR A 39 -1.25 7.01 11.28
CA THR A 39 -1.39 8.32 10.64
C THR A 39 -2.63 8.44 9.74
N GLY A 40 -3.49 7.42 9.70
CA GLY A 40 -4.69 7.43 8.87
C GLY A 40 -4.37 7.47 7.38
N GLN A 41 -3.27 6.84 6.98
CA GLN A 41 -2.91 6.65 5.58
C GLN A 41 -3.17 5.20 5.18
N MET A 42 -3.67 5.01 3.97
CA MET A 42 -3.95 3.68 3.45
C MET A 42 -2.95 3.35 2.36
N PRO A 43 -2.26 2.21 2.45
CA PRO A 43 -1.52 1.70 1.30
C PRO A 43 -2.49 1.41 0.15
N THR A 44 -2.06 1.67 -1.08
CA THR A 44 -2.80 1.44 -2.32
C THR A 44 -2.00 0.62 -3.33
N GLY A 45 -0.71 0.41 -3.08
CA GLY A 45 0.15 -0.37 -3.94
C GLY A 45 1.29 -0.99 -3.16
N LEU A 46 1.68 -2.21 -3.54
CA LEU A 46 2.77 -2.92 -2.91
C LEU A 46 3.54 -3.72 -3.97
N VAL A 47 4.80 -3.35 -4.17
CA VAL A 47 5.69 -3.97 -5.16
C VAL A 47 6.89 -4.56 -4.44
N CYS A 48 7.26 -5.80 -4.76
CA CYS A 48 8.42 -6.47 -4.17
C CYS A 48 9.44 -6.84 -5.23
N ARG A 49 10.72 -6.87 -4.82
CA ARG A 49 11.84 -7.30 -5.63
C ARG A 49 12.90 -7.99 -4.78
N THR A 50 13.80 -8.72 -5.43
CA THR A 50 15.07 -9.15 -4.84
C THR A 50 15.88 -7.92 -4.45
N ASP A 51 16.54 -7.97 -3.29
CA ASP A 51 17.54 -6.97 -2.91
C ASP A 51 18.75 -7.07 -3.85
N PRO A 52 19.02 -6.05 -4.70
CA PRO A 52 20.16 -6.07 -5.59
C PRO A 52 21.50 -6.08 -4.84
N GLY A 53 21.51 -5.68 -3.56
CA GLY A 53 22.69 -5.73 -2.70
C GLY A 53 22.96 -7.09 -2.07
N GLY A 54 22.08 -8.09 -2.25
CA GLY A 54 22.29 -9.47 -1.82
C GLY A 54 22.18 -9.75 -0.31
N SER A 55 22.01 -8.75 0.54
CA SER A 55 22.28 -8.90 1.99
C SER A 55 21.05 -8.99 2.90
N SER A 56 19.83 -8.67 2.43
CA SER A 56 18.75 -8.30 3.38
C SER A 56 17.36 -8.87 3.14
N GLY A 57 17.20 -9.90 2.29
CA GLY A 57 15.88 -10.42 1.92
C GLY A 57 15.14 -9.49 0.93
N PRO A 58 13.83 -9.65 0.70
CA PRO A 58 13.13 -8.82 -0.28
C PRO A 58 13.11 -7.34 0.09
N GLN A 59 13.12 -6.52 -0.95
CA GLN A 59 12.80 -5.11 -0.86
C GLN A 59 11.38 -4.86 -1.35
N VAL A 60 10.67 -3.96 -0.67
CA VAL A 60 9.28 -3.64 -0.94
C VAL A 60 9.11 -2.13 -1.07
N ARG A 61 8.35 -1.71 -2.08
CA ARG A 61 7.94 -0.33 -2.28
C ARG A 61 6.44 -0.22 -2.05
N VAL A 62 6.05 0.76 -1.25
CA VAL A 62 4.65 1.00 -0.88
C VAL A 62 4.20 2.31 -1.51
N THR A 63 3.03 2.28 -2.14
CA THR A 63 2.27 3.48 -2.51
C THR A 63 1.14 3.63 -1.51
N SER A 64 0.87 4.84 -1.04
CA SER A 64 -0.14 5.13 -0.02
C SER A 64 -0.87 6.44 -0.32
N ARG A 65 -2.06 6.62 0.23
CA ARG A 65 -2.84 7.86 0.17
C ARG A 65 -3.46 8.17 1.52
N LYS A 66 -3.73 9.44 1.79
CA LYS A 66 -4.59 9.81 2.93
C LYS A 66 -6.01 9.32 2.67
N ILE A 67 -6.65 8.73 3.68
CA ILE A 67 -8.05 8.31 3.60
C ILE A 67 -8.94 9.22 4.45
N LYS A 68 -10.14 9.51 3.93
CA LYS A 68 -11.18 10.24 4.68
C LYS A 68 -11.92 9.31 5.66
N ASN A 69 -12.00 8.01 5.36
CA ASN A 69 -12.68 7.00 6.19
C ASN A 69 -11.67 6.22 7.05
N LYS A 70 -11.70 6.40 8.36
CA LYS A 70 -10.80 5.72 9.33
C LYS A 70 -11.14 4.25 9.57
N ASN A 71 -12.30 3.77 9.12
CA ASN A 71 -12.77 2.40 9.35
C ASN A 71 -12.33 1.40 8.26
N MET A 72 -11.53 1.83 7.27
CA MET A 72 -10.98 0.92 6.28
C MET A 72 -9.89 0.04 6.89
N ARG A 73 -10.14 -1.27 6.94
CA ARG A 73 -9.14 -2.25 7.38
C ARG A 73 -8.37 -2.74 6.16
N TRP A 74 -7.08 -2.94 6.32
CA TRP A 74 -6.24 -3.48 5.26
C TRP A 74 -5.29 -4.53 5.82
N HIS A 75 -4.81 -5.39 4.93
CA HIS A 75 -3.87 -6.45 5.25
C HIS A 75 -2.82 -6.49 4.14
N TRP A 76 -1.57 -6.79 4.50
CA TRP A 76 -0.49 -7.00 3.54
C TRP A 76 0.23 -8.31 3.87
N ALA A 77 0.83 -8.93 2.86
CA ALA A 77 1.59 -10.15 3.03
C ALA A 77 2.66 -10.26 1.96
N TRP A 78 3.69 -11.04 2.26
CA TRP A 78 4.74 -11.40 1.31
C TRP A 78 5.26 -12.80 1.63
N GLY A 79 5.91 -13.44 0.67
CA GLY A 79 6.53 -14.75 0.86
C GLY A 79 5.95 -15.84 -0.05
N THR A 80 6.39 -17.08 0.19
CA THR A 80 5.92 -18.29 -0.50
C THR A 80 4.54 -18.73 -0.02
N GLY A 81 4.16 -18.40 1.23
CA GLY A 81 2.83 -18.64 1.80
C GLY A 81 1.71 -17.73 1.30
N PHE A 82 2.00 -16.86 0.32
CA PHE A 82 1.07 -15.84 -0.18
C PHE A 82 -0.30 -16.41 -0.57
N LYS A 83 -0.34 -17.56 -1.26
CA LYS A 83 -1.59 -18.17 -1.73
C LYS A 83 -2.53 -18.60 -0.59
N ALA A 84 -1.98 -19.05 0.53
CA ALA A 84 -2.78 -19.42 1.70
C ALA A 84 -3.38 -18.18 2.37
N VAL A 85 -2.58 -17.12 2.50
CA VAL A 85 -3.05 -15.83 3.05
C VAL A 85 -4.12 -15.22 2.15
N ASP A 86 -3.89 -15.21 0.85
CA ASP A 86 -4.82 -14.69 -0.15
C ASP A 86 -6.20 -15.35 -0.07
N LYS A 87 -6.25 -16.69 -0.07
CA LYS A 87 -7.51 -17.44 0.08
C LYS A 87 -8.24 -17.14 1.38
N ARG A 88 -7.49 -17.03 2.50
CA ARG A 88 -8.06 -16.69 3.81
C ARG A 88 -8.70 -15.31 3.77
N LEU A 89 -7.96 -14.30 3.29
CA LEU A 89 -8.42 -12.91 3.24
C LEU A 89 -9.63 -12.73 2.32
N GLN A 90 -9.65 -13.40 1.17
CA GLN A 90 -10.82 -13.40 0.29
C GLN A 90 -12.07 -13.95 0.97
N ARG A 91 -11.94 -15.04 1.73
CA ARG A 91 -13.05 -15.61 2.52
C ARG A 91 -13.50 -14.66 3.64
N ASP A 92 -12.57 -13.91 4.21
CA ASP A 92 -12.85 -12.92 5.28
C ASP A 92 -13.41 -11.59 4.73
N GLY A 93 -13.72 -11.53 3.43
CA GLY A 93 -14.33 -10.36 2.78
C GLY A 93 -13.34 -9.24 2.41
N TYR A 94 -12.04 -9.55 2.35
CA TYR A 94 -11.04 -8.61 1.86
C TYR A 94 -10.88 -8.72 0.34
N GLU A 95 -10.84 -7.56 -0.32
CA GLU A 95 -10.56 -7.44 -1.74
C GLU A 95 -9.09 -7.17 -1.99
N ARG A 96 -8.54 -7.79 -3.04
CA ARG A 96 -7.14 -7.65 -3.40
C ARG A 96 -6.94 -6.38 -4.23
N VAL A 97 -6.06 -5.49 -3.79
CA VAL A 97 -5.78 -4.20 -4.46
C VAL A 97 -4.47 -4.21 -5.22
N SER A 98 -3.47 -4.92 -4.72
CA SER A 98 -2.16 -4.95 -5.36
C SER A 98 -1.49 -6.29 -5.17
N THR A 99 -0.84 -6.77 -6.23
CA THR A 99 0.05 -7.93 -6.18
C THR A 99 1.27 -7.72 -7.02
N SER A 100 2.41 -8.20 -6.55
CA SER A 100 3.66 -8.22 -7.28
C SER A 100 4.40 -9.52 -6.95
N SER A 101 5.23 -9.97 -7.89
CA SER A 101 6.00 -11.19 -7.77
C SER A 101 7.43 -10.97 -8.26
N TYR A 102 8.38 -11.66 -7.65
CA TYR A 102 9.76 -11.71 -8.12
C TYR A 102 10.32 -13.12 -7.95
N LYS A 103 11.33 -13.48 -8.76
CA LYS A 103 12.07 -14.73 -8.63
C LYS A 103 13.29 -14.50 -7.72
N GLY A 104 13.38 -15.28 -6.65
CA GLY A 104 14.53 -15.28 -5.74
C GLY A 104 15.73 -16.02 -6.33
N VAL A 105 16.82 -16.06 -5.56
CA VAL A 105 18.14 -16.62 -5.96
C VAL A 105 18.07 -18.11 -6.34
N PHE A 106 17.11 -18.86 -5.80
CA PHE A 106 16.91 -20.29 -6.10
C PHE A 106 15.73 -20.57 -7.05
N GLY A 107 15.30 -19.58 -7.83
CA GLY A 107 14.14 -19.72 -8.73
C GLY A 107 12.79 -19.76 -8.02
N LEU A 108 12.77 -19.76 -6.69
CA LEU A 108 11.57 -19.64 -5.87
C LEU A 108 10.86 -18.32 -6.16
N GLU A 109 9.58 -18.41 -6.54
CA GLU A 109 8.74 -17.23 -6.75
C GLU A 109 8.23 -16.73 -5.39
N PHE A 110 8.57 -15.49 -5.09
CA PHE A 110 8.04 -14.76 -3.95
C PHE A 110 6.98 -13.80 -4.43
N LYS A 111 5.86 -13.76 -3.71
CA LYS A 111 4.77 -12.82 -3.98
C LYS A 111 4.63 -11.86 -2.82
N CYS A 112 4.10 -10.69 -3.11
CA CYS A 112 3.66 -9.73 -2.14
C CYS A 112 2.36 -9.11 -2.61
N GLY A 113 1.57 -8.62 -1.66
CA GLY A 113 0.29 -8.05 -2.00
C GLY A 113 -0.39 -7.38 -0.83
N LEU A 114 -1.46 -6.70 -1.21
CA LEU A 114 -2.23 -5.83 -0.36
C LEU A 114 -3.71 -6.10 -0.60
N TRP A 115 -4.46 -6.18 0.49
CA TRP A 115 -5.90 -6.34 0.50
C TRP A 115 -6.54 -5.28 1.40
N VAL A 116 -7.75 -4.89 1.07
CA VAL A 116 -8.58 -3.97 1.86
C VAL A 116 -9.94 -4.61 2.07
N GLN A 117 -10.47 -4.45 3.27
CA GLN A 117 -11.86 -4.75 3.57
C GLN A 117 -12.65 -3.47 3.30
N ASN A 118 -13.48 -3.48 2.26
CA ASN A 118 -14.39 -2.38 2.03
C ASN A 118 -15.44 -2.39 3.14
N PRO A 119 -15.63 -1.30 3.91
CA PRO A 119 -16.81 -1.17 4.74
C PRO A 119 -17.99 -0.93 3.79
N ASN A 120 -18.68 -1.99 3.39
CA ASN A 120 -20.00 -1.87 2.76
C ASN A 120 -20.92 -0.99 3.61
#